data_AF-A0A929G4G1-F1
#
_entry.id   AF-A0A929G4G1-F1
#
_cell.length_a   1.000
_cell.length_b   1.000
_cell.length_c   1.000
_cell.angle_alpha   90.00
_cell.angle_beta   90.00
_cell.angle_gamma   90.00
#
_symmetry.space_group_name_H-M   'P 1'
#
loop_
_entity.id
_entity.type
_entity.pdbx_description
1 polymer ?
#
loop_
_entity_poly.entity_id
_entity_poly.type
_entity_poly.pdbx_seq_one_letter_code
_entity_poly.pdbx_strand_id
1 'polypeptide(L)'
;MNQDALTQLLTRLQAAQSDEEREWLVMQFSLDNMTPAVREAVWAAAIPHWFDADFLAALLDERGERAEELYQALQEFSFVEVFPGRGYNLHERSRALLLGRLWQDD
;
A
#
# COMPACT_ATOMS: atom_id res chain seq x y z
N MET A 1 18.82 -5.35 -0.60
CA MET A 1 18.43 -4.14 0.16
C MET A 1 19.67 -3.29 0.37
N ASN A 2 19.66 -2.01 -0.03
CA ASN A 2 20.83 -1.13 0.08
C ASN A 2 20.99 -0.65 1.54
N GLN A 3 22.20 -0.83 2.11
CA GLN A 3 22.51 -0.47 3.50
C GLN A 3 22.38 1.05 3.76
N ASP A 4 22.57 1.85 2.72
CA ASP A 4 22.40 3.30 2.76
C ASP A 4 20.91 3.70 2.90
N ALA A 5 20.01 3.07 2.14
CA ALA A 5 18.57 3.35 2.20
C ALA A 5 17.96 3.06 3.58
N LEU A 6 18.40 1.97 4.23
CA LEU A 6 17.97 1.66 5.60
C LEU A 6 18.49 2.70 6.61
N THR A 7 19.74 3.16 6.45
CA THR A 7 20.32 4.18 7.32
C THR A 7 19.60 5.53 7.18
N GLN A 8 19.22 5.89 5.95
CA GLN A 8 18.39 7.07 5.68
C GLN A 8 17.00 6.95 6.31
N LEU A 9 16.34 5.79 6.20
CA LEU A 9 15.05 5.54 6.87
C LEU A 9 15.17 5.73 8.38
N LEU A 10 16.15 5.09 9.03
CA LEU A 10 16.34 5.18 10.48
C LEU A 10 16.59 6.63 10.92
N THR A 11 17.39 7.38 10.16
CA THR A 11 17.63 8.81 10.41
C THR A 11 16.33 9.61 10.35
N ARG A 12 15.50 9.38 9.33
CA ARG A 12 14.20 10.06 9.18
C ARG A 12 13.22 9.68 10.31
N LEU A 13 13.18 8.41 10.69
CA LEU A 13 12.32 7.93 11.79
C LEU A 13 12.69 8.55 13.15
N GLN A 14 13.99 8.73 13.40
CA GLN A 14 14.48 9.39 14.62
C GLN A 14 14.15 10.89 14.64
N ALA A 15 14.13 11.54 13.47
CA ALA A 15 13.81 12.97 13.34
C ALA A 15 12.30 13.27 13.33
N ALA A 16 11.45 12.27 13.09
CA ALA A 16 10.01 12.43 13.01
C ALA A 16 9.40 12.98 14.30
N GLN A 17 8.54 13.98 14.16
CA GLN A 17 7.95 14.75 15.26
C GLN A 17 6.61 14.17 15.74
N SER A 18 6.00 13.28 14.97
CA SER A 18 4.75 12.61 15.31
C SER A 18 4.77 11.12 14.97
N ASP A 19 3.85 10.36 15.57
CA ASP A 19 3.67 8.95 15.23
C ASP A 19 3.11 8.76 13.82
N GLU A 20 2.24 9.67 13.37
CA GLU A 20 1.73 9.68 12.00
C GLU A 20 2.86 9.86 10.97
N GLU A 21 3.82 10.75 11.24
CA GLU A 21 4.98 10.93 10.38
C GLU A 21 5.85 9.66 10.34
N ARG A 22 6.07 9.00 11.49
CA ARG A 22 6.81 7.72 11.53
C ARG A 22 6.14 6.65 10.70
N GLU A 23 4.82 6.56 10.77
CA GLU A 23 4.07 5.55 10.04
C GLU A 23 4.04 5.82 8.54
N TRP A 24 3.91 7.08 8.16
CA TRP A 24 4.08 7.47 6.76
C TRP A 24 5.48 7.12 6.26
N LEU A 25 6.54 7.36 7.04
CA LEU A 25 7.91 7.00 6.64
C LEU A 25 8.08 5.50 6.43
N VAL A 26 7.50 4.66 7.30
CA VAL A 26 7.52 3.20 7.13
C VAL A 26 6.71 2.76 5.92
N MET A 27 5.51 3.32 5.73
CA MET A 27 4.66 3.04 4.57
C MET A 27 5.37 3.45 3.27
N GLN A 28 5.89 4.67 3.20
CA GLN A 28 6.64 5.19 2.07
C GLN A 28 7.84 4.29 1.74
N PHE A 29 8.62 3.88 2.75
CA PHE A 29 9.73 2.97 2.52
C PHE A 29 9.27 1.62 1.96
N SER A 30 8.15 1.08 2.44
CA SER A 30 7.57 -0.14 1.89
C SER A 30 7.20 0.05 0.42
N LEU A 31 6.44 1.09 0.09
CA LEU A 31 6.04 1.43 -1.28
C LEU A 31 7.24 1.62 -2.21
N ASP A 32 8.28 2.30 -1.75
CA ASP A 32 9.49 2.59 -2.52
C ASP A 32 10.27 1.33 -2.90
N ASN A 33 10.14 0.25 -2.13
CA ASN A 33 10.77 -1.03 -2.40
C ASN A 33 9.86 -1.98 -3.21
N MET A 34 8.64 -1.58 -3.58
CA MET A 34 7.75 -2.34 -4.47
C MET A 34 8.03 -2.05 -5.94
N THR A 35 7.70 -3.02 -6.80
CA THR A 35 7.63 -2.77 -8.24
C THR A 35 6.56 -1.72 -8.54
N PRO A 36 6.67 -0.94 -9.64
CA PRO A 36 5.70 0.09 -9.98
C PRO A 36 4.25 -0.44 -10.01
N ALA A 37 4.02 -1.60 -10.62
CA ALA A 37 2.70 -2.20 -10.73
C ALA A 37 2.09 -2.61 -9.37
N VAL A 38 2.91 -3.14 -8.45
CA VAL A 38 2.42 -3.50 -7.11
C VAL A 38 2.14 -2.25 -6.29
N ARG A 39 2.98 -1.22 -6.42
CA ARG A 39 2.76 0.08 -5.76
C ARG A 39 1.45 0.70 -6.21
N GLU A 40 1.17 0.69 -7.51
CA GLU A 40 -0.09 1.16 -8.08
C GLU A 40 -1.29 0.35 -7.58
N ALA A 41 -1.15 -0.98 -7.49
CA ALA A 41 -2.18 -1.85 -6.91
C ALA A 41 -2.48 -1.52 -5.43
N VAL A 42 -1.47 -1.18 -4.62
CA VAL A 42 -1.67 -0.73 -3.23
C VAL A 42 -2.48 0.57 -3.19
N TRP A 43 -2.16 1.53 -4.06
CA TRP A 43 -2.92 2.78 -4.16
C TRP A 43 -4.36 2.55 -4.59
N ALA A 44 -4.60 1.73 -5.60
CA ALA A 44 -5.94 1.36 -6.05
C ALA A 44 -6.74 0.66 -4.92
N ALA A 45 -6.12 -0.28 -4.21
CA ALA A 45 -6.72 -1.01 -3.10
C ALA A 45 -7.07 -0.13 -1.90
N ALA A 46 -6.45 1.04 -1.74
CA ALA A 46 -6.77 1.99 -0.68
C ALA A 46 -8.08 2.75 -0.92
N ILE A 47 -8.53 2.87 -2.17
CA ILE A 47 -9.74 3.61 -2.54
C ILE A 47 -11.00 2.96 -1.95
N PRO A 48 -11.32 1.68 -2.25
CA PRO A 48 -12.51 1.05 -1.70
C PRO A 48 -12.31 0.65 -0.24
N HIS A 49 -13.42 0.28 0.43
CA HIS A 49 -13.36 -0.27 1.79
C HIS A 49 -12.89 -1.73 1.82
N TRP A 50 -13.12 -2.46 0.73
CA TRP A 50 -12.68 -3.84 0.49
C TRP A 50 -12.49 -4.01 -1.02
N PHE A 51 -11.71 -5.00 -1.43
CA PHE A 51 -11.47 -5.34 -2.83
C PHE A 51 -11.38 -6.86 -3.02
N ASP A 52 -11.72 -7.32 -4.21
CA ASP A 52 -11.42 -8.65 -4.73
C ASP A 52 -10.61 -8.49 -6.03
N ALA A 53 -10.31 -9.60 -6.71
CA ALA A 53 -9.58 -9.57 -7.97
C ALA A 53 -10.30 -8.76 -9.06
N ASP A 54 -11.62 -8.88 -9.17
CA ASP A 54 -12.41 -8.21 -10.21
C ASP A 54 -12.50 -6.69 -9.98
N PHE A 55 -12.68 -6.25 -8.73
CA PHE A 55 -12.64 -4.84 -8.35
C PHE A 55 -11.26 -4.23 -8.60
N LEU A 56 -10.19 -4.93 -8.21
CA LEU A 56 -8.83 -4.46 -8.40
C LEU A 56 -8.48 -4.36 -9.90
N ALA A 57 -8.88 -5.37 -10.69
CA ALA A 57 -8.76 -5.38 -12.16
C ALA A 57 -9.43 -4.14 -12.78
N ALA A 58 -10.66 -3.83 -12.36
CA ALA A 58 -11.41 -2.68 -12.85
C ALA A 58 -10.76 -1.34 -12.49
N LEU A 59 -10.15 -1.22 -11.31
CA LEU A 59 -9.48 0.01 -10.87
C LEU A 59 -8.14 0.24 -11.58
N LEU A 60 -7.43 -0.84 -11.92
CA LEU A 60 -6.13 -0.79 -12.59
C LEU A 60 -6.23 -0.76 -14.13
N ASP A 61 -7.44 -0.90 -14.69
CA ASP A 61 -7.66 -1.17 -16.13
C ASP A 61 -6.84 -2.37 -16.63
N GLU A 62 -6.64 -3.36 -15.76
CA GLU A 62 -5.89 -4.59 -16.01
C GLU A 62 -6.85 -5.78 -16.03
N ARG A 63 -6.55 -6.82 -16.82
CA ARG A 63 -7.43 -8.01 -16.93
C ARG A 63 -6.67 -9.31 -17.04
N GLY A 64 -7.34 -10.40 -16.66
CA GLY A 64 -6.81 -11.75 -16.79
C GLY A 64 -5.69 -12.03 -15.78
N GLU A 65 -4.69 -12.81 -16.20
CA GLU A 65 -3.62 -13.30 -15.33
C GLU A 65 -2.88 -12.16 -14.60
N ARG A 66 -2.72 -11.01 -15.25
CA ARG A 66 -1.98 -9.89 -14.65
C ARG A 66 -2.67 -9.29 -13.44
N ALA A 67 -3.99 -9.15 -13.49
CA ALA A 67 -4.76 -8.63 -12.37
C ALA A 67 -4.77 -9.60 -11.19
N GLU A 68 -4.85 -10.91 -11.49
CA GLU A 68 -4.79 -11.97 -10.47
C GLU A 68 -3.42 -12.01 -9.78
N GLU A 69 -2.31 -11.87 -10.53
CA GLU A 69 -0.96 -11.76 -9.96
C GLU A 69 -0.83 -10.59 -8.99
N LEU A 70 -1.38 -9.42 -9.34
CA LEU A 70 -1.36 -8.25 -8.47
C LEU A 70 -2.23 -8.45 -7.24
N TYR A 71 -3.42 -9.04 -7.40
CA TYR A 71 -4.30 -9.37 -6.29
C TYR A 71 -3.64 -10.34 -5.29
N GLN A 72 -2.96 -11.37 -5.79
CA GLN A 72 -2.21 -12.32 -4.94
C GLN A 72 -1.01 -11.65 -4.28
N ALA A 73 -0.26 -10.82 -5.01
CA ALA A 73 0.87 -10.09 -4.46
C ALA A 73 0.47 -9.18 -3.29
N LEU A 74 -0.72 -8.56 -3.35
CA LEU A 74 -1.21 -7.71 -2.26
C LEU A 74 -1.43 -8.50 -0.96
N GLN A 75 -1.88 -9.76 -1.05
CA GLN A 75 -2.19 -10.58 0.14
C GLN A 75 -0.97 -10.91 1.00
N GLU A 76 0.24 -10.78 0.45
CA GLU A 76 1.50 -11.01 1.16
C GLU A 76 1.90 -9.83 2.06
N PHE A 77 1.26 -8.67 1.93
CA PHE A 77 1.57 -7.51 2.76
C PHE A 77 0.89 -7.58 4.13
N SER A 78 1.64 -7.24 5.17
CA SER A 78 1.17 -7.27 6.55
C SER A 78 0.07 -6.26 6.89
N PHE A 79 -0.19 -5.30 5.99
CA PHE A 79 -1.26 -4.31 6.11
C PHE A 79 -2.49 -4.65 5.26
N VAL A 80 -2.52 -5.85 4.68
CA VAL A 80 -3.67 -6.41 3.95
C VAL A 80 -4.27 -7.53 4.79
N GLU A 81 -5.58 -7.47 4.99
CA GLU A 81 -6.31 -8.46 5.80
C GLU A 81 -7.54 -8.98 5.06
N VAL A 82 -8.03 -10.15 5.49
CA VAL A 82 -9.24 -10.75 4.93
C VAL A 82 -10.46 -9.93 5.35
N PHE A 83 -11.25 -9.52 4.37
CA PHE A 83 -12.58 -8.94 4.58
C PHE A 83 -13.64 -10.04 4.45
N PRO A 84 -14.30 -10.44 5.56
CA PRO A 84 -15.13 -11.64 5.59
C PRO A 84 -16.23 -11.67 4.51
N GLY A 85 -16.23 -12.73 3.71
CA GLY A 85 -17.25 -12.99 2.69
C GLY A 85 -17.18 -12.11 1.45
N ARG A 86 -16.13 -11.30 1.26
CA ARG A 86 -15.97 -10.46 0.05
C ARG A 86 -14.60 -10.49 -0.58
N GLY A 87 -13.52 -10.50 0.20
CA GLY A 87 -12.16 -10.41 -0.34
C GLY A 87 -11.19 -9.94 0.72
N TYR A 88 -10.48 -8.84 0.45
CA TYR A 88 -9.49 -8.25 1.34
C TYR A 88 -9.73 -6.75 1.53
N ASN A 89 -9.13 -6.18 2.55
CA ASN A 89 -9.04 -4.74 2.74
C ASN A 89 -7.64 -4.37 3.23
N LEU A 90 -7.27 -3.10 3.06
CA LEU A 90 -6.14 -2.56 3.79
C LEU A 90 -6.56 -2.32 5.24
N HIS A 91 -5.65 -2.52 6.20
CA HIS A 91 -5.86 -2.06 7.57
C HIS A 91 -6.25 -0.59 7.57
N GLU A 92 -7.27 -0.22 8.35
CA GLU A 92 -7.86 1.13 8.31
C GLU A 92 -6.82 2.24 8.52
N ARG A 93 -5.82 1.99 9.38
CA ARG A 93 -4.73 2.93 9.63
C ARG A 93 -3.82 3.13 8.40
N SER A 94 -3.46 2.05 7.72
CA SER A 94 -2.68 2.10 6.49
C SER A 94 -3.47 2.74 5.35
N ARG A 95 -4.77 2.44 5.24
CA ARG A 95 -5.68 3.06 4.29
C ARG A 95 -5.78 4.57 4.52
N ALA A 96 -5.93 5.02 5.76
CA ALA A 96 -6.00 6.43 6.12
C ALA A 96 -4.73 7.20 5.75
N LEU A 97 -3.55 6.62 5.99
CA LEU A 97 -2.26 7.22 5.61
C LEU A 97 -2.15 7.39 4.08
N LEU A 98 -2.53 6.36 3.32
CA LEU A 98 -2.52 6.40 1.86
C LEU A 98 -3.48 7.49 1.37
N LEU A 99 -4.76 7.44 1.75
CA LEU A 99 -5.75 8.42 1.31
C LEU A 99 -5.40 9.86 1.72
N GLY A 100 -4.90 10.04 2.93
CA GLY A 100 -4.42 11.34 3.41
C GLY A 100 -3.30 11.91 2.55
N ARG A 101 -2.41 11.04 2.04
CA ARG A 101 -1.37 11.46 1.08
C ARG A 101 -1.94 11.76 -0.30
N LEU A 102 -2.84 10.91 -0.81
CA LEU A 102 -3.45 11.08 -2.14
C LEU A 102 -4.16 12.45 -2.25
N TRP A 103 -4.86 12.88 -1.21
CA TRP A 103 -5.55 14.18 -1.19
C TRP A 103 -4.65 15.39 -0.93
N GLN A 104 -3.38 15.18 -0.54
CA GLN A 104 -2.40 16.27 -0.42
C GLN A 104 -1.64 16.54 -1.72
N ASP A 105 -1.67 15.58 -2.67
CA ASP A 105 -1.00 15.68 -3.96
C ASP A 105 -1.91 16.33 -5.05
N ASP A 106 -3.11 16.82 -4.67
CA ASP A 106 -4.02 17.71 -5.43
C ASP A 106 -3.79 19.20 -5.09
#